data_AF-A0A5C0B1Z2-F1
#
_entry.id   AF-A0A5C0B1Z2-F1
#
_cell.length_a   1.000
_cell.length_b   1.000
_cell.length_c   1.000
_cell.angle_alpha   90.00
_cell.angle_beta   90.00
_cell.angle_gamma   90.00
#
_symmetry.space_group_name_H-M   'P 1'
#
loop_
_entity.id
_entity.type
_entity.pdbx_description
1 polymer ?
#
loop_
_entity_poly.entity_id
_entity_poly.type
_entity_poly.pdbx_seq_one_letter_code
_entity_poly.pdbx_strand_id
1 'polypeptide(L)'
;MSQTPLTGKLKRLNRRQRKKLLVGEFQELVFDVQLSFNPPLDESAYADLLDGFIALTESRHLVIGGFGGSLPLLETDGLVSKWGPGSASEADRQAVQEWLEKRPEVSQVQLGELVDGWYGTDQAR
;
A
#
# COMPACT_ATOMS: atom_id res chain seq x y z
N MET A 1 -6.10 -18.87 -5.60
CA MET A 1 -5.38 -19.67 -4.59
C MET A 1 -3.88 -19.44 -4.76
N SER A 2 -3.38 -18.26 -4.38
CA SER A 2 -1.94 -17.95 -4.42
C SER A 2 -1.28 -18.50 -3.16
N GLN A 3 -0.99 -19.80 -3.15
CA GLN A 3 -0.06 -20.36 -2.17
C GLN A 3 1.36 -20.02 -2.64
N THR A 4 1.90 -18.88 -2.20
CA THR A 4 3.32 -18.57 -2.33
C THR A 4 4.11 -19.69 -1.65
N PRO A 5 5.04 -20.37 -2.36
CA PRO A 5 5.69 -21.54 -1.81
C PRO A 5 6.62 -21.11 -0.67
N LEU A 6 6.20 -21.39 0.57
CA LEU A 6 7.04 -21.21 1.76
C LEU A 6 8.30 -22.09 1.58
N THR A 7 9.41 -21.47 1.21
CA THR A 7 10.73 -22.07 1.05
C THR A 7 11.06 -22.85 2.32
N GLY A 8 11.68 -24.04 2.20
CA GLY A 8 11.96 -24.95 3.32
C GLY A 8 12.66 -24.30 4.54
N LYS A 9 13.24 -23.12 4.36
CA LYS A 9 13.75 -22.22 5.41
C LYS A 9 12.68 -21.85 6.47
N LEU A 10 11.45 -21.51 6.08
CA LEU A 10 10.39 -21.12 7.03
C LEU A 10 9.96 -22.27 7.93
N LYS A 11 9.94 -23.51 7.40
CA LYS A 11 9.66 -24.73 8.17
C LYS A 11 10.73 -25.02 9.23
N ARG A 12 11.97 -24.54 9.03
CA ARG A 12 13.09 -24.69 9.97
C ARG A 12 13.07 -23.66 11.10
N LEU A 13 12.37 -22.54 10.93
CA LEU A 13 12.26 -21.50 11.95
C LEU A 13 11.18 -21.88 12.97
N ASN A 14 11.50 -21.77 14.26
CA ASN A 14 10.48 -21.86 15.31
C ASN A 14 9.60 -20.61 15.34
N ARG A 15 8.47 -20.66 16.05
CA ARG A 15 7.49 -19.55 16.11
C ARG A 15 8.12 -18.23 16.59
N ARG A 16 9.03 -18.27 17.59
CA ARG A 16 9.70 -17.06 18.08
C ARG A 16 10.60 -16.44 17.02
N GLN A 17 11.30 -17.26 16.23
CA GLN A 17 12.13 -16.79 15.12
C GLN A 17 11.28 -16.20 14.00
N ARG A 18 10.17 -16.84 13.62
CA ARG A 18 9.24 -16.30 12.62
C ARG A 18 8.66 -14.95 13.05
N LYS A 19 8.28 -14.81 14.32
CA LYS A 19 7.84 -13.52 14.89
C LYS A 19 8.93 -12.47 14.86
N LYS A 20 10.17 -12.83 15.26
CA LYS A 20 11.31 -11.90 15.28
C LYS A 20 11.68 -11.41 13.88
N LEU A 21 11.52 -12.26 12.88
CA LEU A 21 11.84 -11.96 11.48
C LEU A 21 10.63 -11.48 10.67
N LEU A 22 9.43 -11.40 11.26
CA LEU A 22 8.21 -10.94 10.57
C LEU A 22 7.91 -11.72 9.28
N VAL A 23 8.06 -13.05 9.35
CA VAL A 23 7.82 -13.98 8.24
C VAL A 23 6.77 -15.02 8.59
N GLY A 24 6.24 -15.70 7.56
CA GLY A 24 5.22 -16.73 7.73
C GLY A 24 3.91 -16.11 8.23
N GLU A 25 3.43 -16.55 9.39
CA GLU A 25 2.19 -16.02 9.99
C GLU A 25 2.31 -14.57 10.53
N PHE A 26 3.50 -13.98 10.49
CA PHE A 26 3.77 -12.60 10.91
C PHE A 26 4.12 -11.68 9.74
N GLN A 27 3.96 -12.15 8.50
CA GLN A 27 4.10 -11.31 7.32
C GLN A 27 2.99 -10.26 7.27
N GLU A 28 3.35 -9.04 6.89
CA GLU A 28 2.45 -7.91 6.73
C GLU A 28 2.49 -7.48 5.26
N LEU A 29 1.36 -7.61 4.57
CA LEU A 29 1.27 -7.24 3.16
C LEU A 29 0.86 -5.79 2.98
N VAL A 30 1.53 -5.12 2.05
CA VAL A 30 1.32 -3.73 1.65
C VAL A 30 1.21 -3.67 0.13
N PHE A 31 0.74 -2.55 -0.41
CA PHE A 31 0.78 -2.29 -1.85
C PHE A 31 1.14 -0.82 -2.11
N ASP A 32 1.84 -0.57 -3.20
CA ASP A 32 2.15 0.79 -3.66
C ASP A 32 0.99 1.39 -4.46
N VAL A 33 0.93 2.72 -4.43
CA VAL A 33 -0.01 3.54 -5.17
C VAL A 33 0.79 4.62 -5.87
N GLN A 34 0.58 4.76 -7.17
CA GLN A 34 1.14 5.84 -7.97
C GLN A 34 0.00 6.57 -8.67
N LEU A 35 0.01 7.90 -8.55
CA LEU A 35 -0.98 8.79 -9.12
C LEU A 35 -0.32 9.76 -10.07
N SER A 36 -0.98 10.01 -11.19
CA SER A 36 -0.64 11.13 -12.06
C SER A 36 -1.85 12.06 -12.15
N PHE A 37 -1.55 13.35 -12.36
CA PHE A 37 -2.54 14.42 -12.38
C PHE A 37 -2.44 15.21 -13.69
N ASN A 38 -3.59 15.58 -14.24
CA ASN A 38 -3.64 16.47 -15.38
C ASN A 38 -4.99 17.23 -15.38
N PRO A 39 -5.01 18.54 -15.07
CA PRO A 39 -3.87 19.43 -14.83
C PRO A 39 -3.10 19.13 -13.52
N PRO A 40 -1.89 19.71 -13.32
CA PRO A 40 -1.14 19.59 -12.07
C PRO A 40 -1.96 20.10 -10.87
N LEU A 41 -1.86 19.43 -9.72
CA LEU A 41 -2.55 19.84 -8.48
C LEU A 41 -1.79 20.96 -7.78
N ASP A 42 -2.49 22.03 -7.40
CA ASP A 42 -1.97 23.01 -6.46
C ASP A 42 -2.06 22.51 -5.01
N GLU A 43 -1.61 23.35 -4.07
CA GLU A 43 -1.55 23.00 -2.65
C GLU A 43 -2.93 22.67 -2.07
N SER A 44 -3.96 23.43 -2.47
CA SER A 44 -5.32 23.25 -1.95
C SER A 44 -5.94 21.97 -2.47
N ALA A 45 -5.84 21.72 -3.79
CA ALA A 45 -6.38 20.51 -4.39
C ALA A 45 -5.66 19.25 -3.89
N TYR A 46 -4.35 19.34 -3.65
CA TYR A 46 -3.58 18.26 -3.05
C TYR A 46 -4.00 17.98 -1.60
N ALA A 47 -4.22 19.01 -0.79
CA ALA A 47 -4.72 18.85 0.58
C ALA A 47 -6.10 18.17 0.61
N ASP A 48 -7.03 18.60 -0.25
CA ASP A 48 -8.38 18.02 -0.35
C ASP A 48 -8.37 16.55 -0.82
N LEU A 49 -7.48 16.20 -1.76
CA LEU A 49 -7.25 14.82 -2.18
C LEU A 49 -6.72 13.98 -1.00
N LEU A 50 -5.71 14.49 -0.28
CA LEU A 50 -5.05 13.78 0.80
C LEU A 50 -6.00 13.55 1.98
N ASP A 51 -6.78 14.55 2.39
CA ASP A 51 -7.79 14.42 3.45
C ASP A 51 -8.84 13.37 3.09
N GLY A 52 -9.33 13.39 1.86
CA GLY A 52 -10.27 12.38 1.36
C GLY A 52 -9.66 10.97 1.35
N PHE A 53 -8.39 10.85 0.98
CA PHE A 53 -7.70 9.57 0.91
C PHE A 53 -7.45 9.00 2.31
N ILE A 54 -7.03 9.85 3.25
CA ILE A 54 -6.89 9.49 4.67
C ILE A 54 -8.23 8.97 5.20
N ALA A 55 -9.34 9.70 5.00
CA ALA A 55 -10.66 9.28 5.45
C ALA A 55 -11.10 7.91 4.89
N LEU A 56 -10.84 7.65 3.60
CA LEU A 56 -11.08 6.34 3.00
C LEU A 56 -10.25 5.27 3.71
N THR A 57 -8.94 5.47 3.85
CA THR A 57 -8.05 4.46 4.42
C THR A 57 -8.34 4.19 5.89
N GLU A 58 -8.63 5.22 6.70
CA GLU A 58 -9.01 5.07 8.10
C GLU A 58 -10.29 4.24 8.27
N SER A 59 -11.30 4.45 7.41
CA SER A 59 -12.55 3.67 7.44
C SER A 59 -12.33 2.17 7.21
N ARG A 60 -11.17 1.80 6.64
CA ARG A 60 -10.75 0.41 6.36
C ARG A 60 -9.65 -0.06 7.31
N HIS A 61 -9.32 0.72 8.34
CA HIS A 61 -8.18 0.48 9.22
C HIS A 61 -6.86 0.29 8.44
N LEU A 62 -6.67 1.13 7.42
CA LEU A 62 -5.45 1.25 6.64
C LEU A 62 -4.75 2.56 7.00
N VAL A 63 -3.49 2.68 6.60
CA VAL A 63 -2.71 3.90 6.69
C VAL A 63 -1.95 4.11 5.39
N ILE A 64 -1.81 5.37 5.01
CA ILE A 64 -0.99 5.79 3.88
C ILE A 64 0.37 6.29 4.38
N GLY A 65 1.43 5.96 3.65
CA GLY A 65 2.77 6.47 3.90
C GLY A 65 3.41 6.95 2.61
N GLY A 66 4.16 8.04 2.68
CA GLY A 66 4.59 8.76 1.48
C GLY A 66 3.52 9.77 1.06
N PHE A 67 3.37 9.96 -0.25
CA PHE A 67 2.58 11.03 -0.88
C PHE A 67 3.16 12.43 -0.58
N GLY A 68 3.20 13.24 -1.62
CA GLY A 68 3.86 14.54 -1.65
C GLY A 68 4.68 14.72 -2.93
N GLY A 69 5.35 15.86 -3.03
CA GLY A 69 6.11 16.24 -4.22
C GLY A 69 6.32 17.74 -4.29
N SER A 70 6.90 18.21 -5.39
CA SER A 70 7.00 19.64 -5.68
C SER A 70 5.70 20.15 -6.28
N LEU A 71 5.19 21.26 -5.75
CA LEU A 71 3.98 21.89 -6.25
C LEU A 71 4.26 22.76 -7.49
N PRO A 72 3.34 22.79 -8.48
CA PRO A 72 2.12 21.99 -8.53
C PRO A 72 2.43 20.52 -8.88
N LEU A 73 1.80 19.58 -8.18
CA LEU A 73 2.08 18.15 -8.29
C LEU A 73 1.57 17.60 -9.63
N LEU A 74 2.48 17.05 -10.41
CA LEU A 74 2.18 16.26 -11.62
C LEU A 74 1.93 14.80 -11.29
N GLU A 75 2.59 14.29 -10.26
CA GLU A 75 2.54 12.90 -9.83
C GLU A 75 2.83 12.81 -8.34
N THR A 76 2.38 11.71 -7.74
CA THR A 76 2.72 11.37 -6.37
C THR A 76 2.63 9.86 -6.18
N ASP A 77 3.45 9.34 -5.28
CA ASP A 77 3.48 7.93 -4.95
C ASP A 77 3.55 7.71 -3.44
N GLY A 78 3.11 6.53 -3.04
CA GLY A 78 3.20 6.10 -1.66
C GLY A 78 2.78 4.64 -1.51
N LEU A 79 2.66 4.24 -0.25
CA LEU A 79 2.29 2.89 0.13
C LEU A 79 1.04 2.89 1.00
N VAL A 80 0.27 1.82 0.91
CA VAL A 80 -0.89 1.56 1.77
C VAL A 80 -0.61 0.29 2.57
N SER A 81 -0.78 0.37 3.88
CA SER A 81 -0.61 -0.74 4.81
C SER A 81 -1.74 -0.81 5.84
N LYS A 82 -1.79 -1.88 6.63
CA LYS A 82 -2.75 -1.98 7.74
C LYS A 82 -2.35 -1.04 8.87
N TRP A 83 -3.33 -0.43 9.52
CA TRP A 83 -3.09 0.25 10.79
C TRP A 83 -2.82 -0.80 11.89
N GLY A 84 -1.56 -0.89 12.32
CA GLY A 84 -1.11 -1.90 13.29
C GLY A 84 -0.86 -3.27 12.65
N PRO A 85 -0.73 -4.34 13.46
CA PRO A 85 -0.37 -5.66 12.95
C PRO A 85 -1.41 -6.21 11.96
N GLY A 86 -0.95 -6.62 10.79
CA GLY A 86 -1.80 -7.25 9.78
C GLY A 86 -1.43 -6.88 8.36
N SER A 87 -2.23 -7.39 7.43
CA SER A 87 -2.01 -7.23 5.99
C SER A 87 -3.16 -6.43 5.37
N ALA A 88 -2.82 -5.59 4.40
CA ALA A 88 -3.80 -5.13 3.43
C ALA A 88 -4.35 -6.32 2.63
N SER A 89 -5.61 -6.24 2.22
CA SER A 89 -6.28 -7.27 1.42
C SER A 89 -6.51 -6.83 -0.01
N GLU A 90 -6.84 -7.77 -0.90
CA GLU A 90 -7.20 -7.42 -2.28
C GLU A 90 -8.47 -6.56 -2.34
N ALA A 91 -9.39 -6.76 -1.38
CA ALA A 91 -10.58 -5.93 -1.25
C ALA A 91 -10.24 -4.48 -0.83
N ASP A 92 -9.16 -4.29 -0.07
CA ASP A 92 -8.66 -2.96 0.28
C ASP A 92 -8.04 -2.29 -0.95
N ARG A 93 -7.19 -3.02 -1.69
CA ARG A 93 -6.57 -2.57 -2.93
C ARG A 93 -7.63 -2.14 -3.96
N GLN A 94 -8.65 -2.97 -4.17
CA GLN A 94 -9.75 -2.66 -5.09
C GLN A 94 -10.54 -1.42 -4.63
N ALA A 95 -10.82 -1.28 -3.34
CA ALA A 95 -11.54 -0.11 -2.84
C ALA A 95 -10.75 1.20 -2.99
N VAL A 96 -9.43 1.14 -2.80
CA VAL A 96 -8.53 2.26 -3.07
C VAL A 96 -8.54 2.60 -4.55
N GLN A 97 -8.45 1.59 -5.44
CA GLN A 97 -8.55 1.79 -6.89
C GLN A 97 -9.83 2.52 -7.29
N GLU A 98 -10.97 1.97 -6.90
CA GLU A 98 -12.29 2.49 -7.28
C GLU A 98 -12.54 3.89 -6.72
N TRP A 99 -11.96 4.23 -5.57
CA TRP A 99 -12.08 5.57 -5.01
C TRP A 99 -11.23 6.59 -5.77
N LEU A 100 -9.97 6.24 -6.09
CA LEU A 100 -9.06 7.10 -6.83
C LEU A 100 -9.51 7.34 -8.27
N GLU A 101 -9.99 6.31 -8.96
CA GLU A 101 -10.49 6.42 -10.34
C GLU A 101 -11.74 7.30 -10.48
N LYS A 102 -12.47 7.56 -9.38
CA LYS A 102 -13.63 8.47 -9.36
C LYS A 102 -13.25 9.93 -9.15
N ARG A 103 -11.99 10.23 -8.85
CA ARG A 103 -11.52 11.60 -8.60
C ARG A 103 -11.26 12.29 -9.94
N PRO A 104 -11.93 13.42 -10.24
CA PRO A 104 -11.79 14.11 -11.52
C PRO A 104 -10.38 14.68 -11.76
N GLU A 105 -9.62 14.95 -10.71
CA GLU A 105 -8.26 15.49 -10.77
C GLU A 105 -7.19 14.42 -11.04
N VAL A 106 -7.51 13.14 -10.85
CA VAL A 106 -6.60 12.01 -11.09
C VAL A 106 -6.70 11.57 -12.54
N SER A 107 -5.59 11.65 -13.28
CA SER A 107 -5.54 11.25 -14.69
C SER A 107 -5.12 9.79 -14.86
N GLN A 108 -4.34 9.25 -13.93
CA GLN A 108 -3.89 7.86 -13.95
C GLN A 108 -3.72 7.32 -12.53
N VAL A 109 -4.16 6.08 -12.33
CA VAL A 109 -3.97 5.30 -11.10
C VAL A 109 -3.18 4.04 -11.44
N GLN A 110 -2.13 3.76 -10.70
CA GLN A 110 -1.40 2.49 -10.76
C GLN A 110 -1.27 1.94 -9.35
N LEU A 111 -1.63 0.67 -9.18
CA LEU A 111 -1.56 -0.03 -7.91
C LEU A 111 -0.71 -1.28 -8.07
N GLY A 112 0.36 -1.39 -7.29
CA GLY A 112 1.15 -2.61 -7.22
C GLY A 112 0.41 -3.78 -6.61
N GLU A 113 1.00 -4.96 -6.73
CA GLU A 113 0.49 -6.18 -6.07
C GLU A 113 0.71 -6.13 -4.56
N LEU A 114 0.02 -6.99 -3.82
CA LEU A 114 0.29 -7.19 -2.40
C LEU A 114 1.67 -7.85 -2.22
N VAL A 115 2.59 -7.11 -1.60
CA VAL A 115 3.97 -7.53 -1.33
C VAL A 115 4.27 -7.50 0.16
N ASP A 116 5.31 -8.22 0.58
CA ASP A 116 5.79 -8.18 1.96
C ASP A 116 6.34 -6.78 2.28
N GLY A 117 5.76 -6.07 3.25
CA GLY A 117 6.21 -4.74 3.64
C GLY A 117 7.61 -4.69 4.26
N TRP A 118 8.14 -5.83 4.73
CA TRP A 118 9.45 -5.93 5.38
C TRP A 118 10.57 -6.32 4.41
N TYR A 119 10.26 -7.13 3.41
CA TYR A 119 11.25 -7.72 2.50
C TYR A 119 10.98 -7.46 1.01
N GLY A 120 9.85 -6.81 0.69
CA GLY A 120 9.41 -6.59 -0.69
C GLY A 120 9.14 -7.91 -1.42
N THR A 121 9.58 -7.97 -2.68
CA THR A 121 9.48 -9.17 -3.53
C THR A 121 10.65 -10.14 -3.34
N ASP A 122 11.71 -9.74 -2.63
CA ASP A 122 12.94 -10.53 -2.50
C ASP A 122 12.86 -11.50 -1.32
N GLN A 123 12.06 -12.56 -1.46
CA GLN A 123 11.98 -13.68 -0.50
C GLN A 123 13.09 -14.74 -0.73
N ALA A 124 14.13 -14.40 -1.50
CA ALA A 124 15.17 -15.34 -1.95
C ALA A 124 16.50 -15.20 -1.19
N ARG A 125 16.51 -15.25 0.15
CA ARG A 125 17.74 -15.50 0.94
C ARG A 125 17.46 -16.34 2.17
#